data_AF-G0EFE2-F1
#
_entry.id   AF-G0EFE2-F1
#
_cell.length_a   1.000
_cell.length_b   1.000
_cell.length_c   1.000
_cell.angle_alpha   90.00
_cell.angle_beta   90.00
_cell.angle_gamma   90.00
#
_symmetry.space_group_name_H-M   'P 1'
#
loop_
_entity.id
_entity.type
_entity.pdbx_description
1 polymer ?
#
loop_
_entity_poly.entity_id
_entity_poly.type
_entity_poly.pdbx_seq_one_letter_code
_entity_poly.pdbx_strand_id
1 'polypeptide(L)' 'MSTAIDPVCGMNVNPDKTPWKTIYRGKVYYFCSKLCLEEFKRDPEYYLRHGPKGMPGHKPGEEHSH' A
#
# COMPACT_ATOMS: atom_id res chain seq x y z
N MET A 1 -13.39 11.76 -11.30
CA MET A 1 -11.96 11.36 -11.39
C MET A 1 -11.74 10.25 -10.39
N SER A 2 -11.88 9.00 -10.83
CA SER A 2 -11.70 7.85 -9.95
C SER A 2 -10.22 7.74 -9.58
N THR A 3 -9.89 7.89 -8.31
CA THR A 3 -8.54 7.64 -7.81
C THR A 3 -8.53 6.30 -7.11
N ALA A 4 -7.50 5.50 -7.36
CA ALA A 4 -7.24 4.27 -6.64
C ALA A 4 -6.29 4.58 -5.47
N ILE A 5 -6.38 3.82 -4.38
CA ILE A 5 -5.47 3.96 -3.25
C ILE A 5 -4.39 2.89 -3.39
N ASP A 6 -3.14 3.32 -3.34
CA ASP A 6 -1.99 2.41 -3.29
C ASP A 6 -1.96 1.71 -1.91
N PRO A 7 -2.10 0.38 -1.83
CA PRO A 7 -2.16 -0.34 -0.55
C PRO A 7 -0.80 -0.38 0.19
N VAL A 8 0.30 0.00 -0.45
CA VAL A 8 1.65 -0.01 0.13
C VAL A 8 1.97 1.32 0.82
N CYS A 9 1.65 2.43 0.17
CA CYS A 9 1.96 3.78 0.69
C CYS A 9 0.74 4.60 1.11
N GLY A 10 -0.48 4.20 0.71
CA GLY A 10 -1.72 4.91 1.01
C GLY A 10 -1.97 6.12 0.10
N MET A 11 -1.16 6.32 -0.93
CA MET A 11 -1.28 7.48 -1.83
C MET A 11 -2.40 7.29 -2.87
N ASN A 12 -3.10 8.38 -3.20
CA ASN A 12 -4.03 8.40 -4.33
C ASN A 12 -3.26 8.32 -5.64
N VAL A 13 -3.54 7.27 -6.42
CA VAL A 13 -2.99 7.04 -7.74
C VAL A 13 -4.11 7.15 -8.78
N ASN A 14 -3.75 7.71 -9.94
CA ASN A 14 -4.66 7.79 -11.08
C ASN A 14 -4.53 6.50 -11.93
N PRO A 15 -5.57 5.66 -12.00
CA PRO A 15 -5.54 4.38 -12.72
C PRO A 15 -5.37 4.53 -14.24
N ASP A 16 -5.79 5.67 -14.81
CA ASP A 16 -5.66 5.98 -16.24
C ASP A 16 -4.26 6.49 -16.62
N LYS A 17 -3.51 7.03 -15.64
CA LYS A 17 -2.16 7.57 -15.86
C LYS A 17 -1.04 6.63 -15.42
N THR A 18 -1.30 5.74 -14.44
CA THR A 18 -0.27 4.84 -13.95
C THR A 18 -0.15 3.58 -14.82
N PRO A 19 1.05 3.23 -15.30
CA PRO A 19 1.29 1.91 -15.87
C PRO A 19 1.47 0.85 -14.76
N TRP A 20 1.66 1.25 -13.50
CA TRP A 20 1.94 0.35 -12.39
C TRP A 20 0.64 -0.20 -11.80
N LYS A 21 0.28 -1.41 -12.24
CA LYS A 21 -0.90 -2.13 -11.76
C LYS A 21 -0.67 -3.65 -11.75
N THR A 22 -1.38 -4.35 -10.88
CA THR A 22 -1.36 -5.82 -10.82
C THR A 22 -2.75 -6.38 -10.56
N ILE A 23 -2.98 -7.62 -10.96
CA ILE A 23 -4.22 -8.34 -10.65
C ILE A 23 -3.94 -9.29 -9.50
N TYR A 24 -4.69 -9.16 -8.41
CA TYR A 24 -4.60 -10.04 -7.26
C TYR A 24 -6.00 -10.43 -6.78
N ARG A 25 -6.26 -11.75 -6.68
CA ARG A 25 -7.58 -12.32 -6.34
C ARG A 25 -8.73 -11.78 -7.21
N GLY A 26 -8.46 -11.58 -8.51
CA GLY A 26 -9.44 -11.06 -9.48
C GLY A 26 -9.74 -9.56 -9.35
N LYS A 27 -9.00 -8.83 -8.49
CA LYS A 27 -9.10 -7.36 -8.37
C LYS A 27 -7.85 -6.69 -8.93
N VAL A 28 -8.04 -5.57 -9.64
CA VAL A 28 -6.94 -4.75 -10.14
C VAL A 28 -6.51 -3.78 -9.04
N TYR A 29 -5.23 -3.80 -8.68
CA TYR A 29 -4.59 -2.86 -7.76
C TYR A 29 -3.63 -1.95 -8.53
N TYR A 30 -3.60 -0.68 -8.14
CA TYR A 30 -2.81 0.36 -8.79
C TYR A 30 -1.78 0.91 -7.81
N PHE A 31 -0.61 1.30 -8.33
CA PHE A 31 0.52 1.74 -7.52
C PHE A 31 1.07 3.08 -8.02
N CYS A 32 1.58 3.88 -7.09
CA CYS A 32 2.19 5.16 -7.40
C CYS A 32 3.53 4.99 -8.13
N SER A 33 4.22 3.88 -7.90
CA SER A 33 5.57 3.61 -8.40
C SER A 33 5.81 2.11 -8.59
N LYS A 34 6.85 1.78 -9.39
CA LYS A 34 7.32 0.40 -9.55
C LYS A 34 7.70 -0.23 -8.20
N LEU A 35 8.32 0.53 -7.29
CA LEU A 35 8.71 0.02 -5.97
C LEU A 35 7.51 -0.46 -5.16
N CYS A 36 6.42 0.31 -5.12
CA CYS A 36 5.19 -0.09 -4.43
C CYS A 36 4.56 -1.34 -5.07
N LEU A 37 4.58 -1.44 -6.40
CA LEU A 37 4.15 -2.64 -7.10
C LEU A 37 4.99 -3.87 -6.71
N GLU A 38 6.32 -3.76 -6.66
CA GLU A 38 7.20 -4.89 -6.32
C GLU A 38 7.05 -5.32 -4.86
N GLU A 39 6.95 -4.37 -3.93
CA GLU A 39 6.68 -4.65 -2.52
C GLU A 39 5.32 -5.33 -2.34
N PHE A 40 4.27 -4.84 -3.00
CA PHE A 40 2.97 -5.49 -2.98
C PHE A 40 3.02 -6.90 -3.57
N LYS A 41 3.77 -7.13 -4.66
CA LYS A 41 3.91 -8.46 -5.26
C LYS A 41 4.68 -9.43 -4.36
N ARG A 42 5.60 -8.91 -3.52
CA ARG A 42 6.35 -9.72 -2.54
C ARG A 42 5.43 -10.23 -1.43
N ASP A 43 4.54 -9.38 -0.91
CA ASP A 43 3.69 -9.74 0.24
C ASP A 43 2.27 -9.12 0.18
N PRO A 44 1.45 -9.49 -0.81
CA PRO A 44 0.17 -8.81 -1.07
C PRO A 44 -0.82 -8.98 0.08
N GLU A 45 -0.84 -10.13 0.73
CA GLU A 45 -1.72 -10.39 1.88
C GLU A 45 -1.39 -9.48 3.06
N TYR A 46 -0.11 -9.23 3.32
CA TYR A 46 0.31 -8.32 4.37
C TYR A 46 -0.24 -6.91 4.14
N TYR A 47 -0.07 -6.34 2.94
CA TYR A 47 -0.55 -4.98 2.63
C TYR A 47 -2.08 -4.89 2.59
N LEU A 48 -2.76 -5.96 2.16
CA LEU A 48 -4.23 -6.00 2.18
C LEU A 48 -4.80 -6.12 3.60
N ARG A 49 -4.05 -6.72 4.53
CA ARG A 49 -4.51 -6.95 5.90
C ARG A 49 -4.08 -5.87 6.88
N HIS A 50 -2.87 -5.35 6.74
CA HIS A 50 -2.27 -4.37 7.67
C HIS A 50 -2.27 -2.95 7.09
N GLY A 51 -2.52 -2.78 5.79
CA GLY A 51 -2.49 -1.48 5.13
C GLY A 51 -1.06 -0.99 4.84
N PRO A 52 -0.91 0.31 4.52
CA PRO A 52 0.35 0.87 4.04
C PRO A 52 1.45 0.88 5.12
N LYS A 53 2.64 0.36 4.80
CA LYS A 53 3.83 0.35 5.67
C LYS A 53 4.40 1.74 5.98
N GLY A 54 3.91 2.78 5.30
CA GLY A 54 4.49 4.12 5.27
C GLY A 54 4.21 5.00 6.49
N MET A 55 3.41 4.56 7.44
CA MET A 55 3.44 5.19 8.76
C MET A 55 4.44 4.39 9.60
N PRO A 56 5.59 4.97 9.99
CA PRO A 56 6.23 4.47 11.20
C PRO A 56 5.11 4.49 12.24
N GLY A 57 4.78 3.31 12.75
CA GLY A 57 4.23 3.21 14.07
C GLY A 57 5.24 3.86 15.00
N HIS A 58 5.17 5.19 15.10
CA HIS A 58 5.43 5.85 16.35
C HIS A 58 4.46 5.14 17.28
N LYS A 59 4.94 4.12 18.00
CA LYS A 59 4.26 3.62 19.17
C LYS A 59 4.00 4.86 20.03
N PRO A 60 2.77 5.37 20.25
CA PRO A 60 2.57 6.13 21.46
C PRO A 60 2.55 5.09 22.57
N GLY A 61 3.66 4.98 23.30
CA GLY A 61 3.76 4.15 24.50
C GLY A 61 4.32 2.76 24.25
N GLU A 62 5.64 2.68 24.08
CA GLU A 62 6.34 1.80 25.02
C GLU A 62 6.13 2.45 26.38
N GLU A 63 5.32 1.79 27.21
CA GLU A 63 5.08 2.18 28.60
C GLU A 63 6.44 2.22 29.29
N HIS A 64 6.97 3.42 29.52
CA HIS A 64 7.83 3.64 30.68
C HIS A 64 6.97 3.30 31.90
N SER A 65 7.16 2.11 32.46
CA SER A 65 6.55 1.71 33.73
C SER A 65 7.60 1.06 34.62
N HIS A 66 7.92 1.84 35.65
CA HIS A 66 8.52 1.53 36.96
C HIS A 66 9.81 0.70 37.06
#